data_AF-A0A1X7GRE7-F1
#
_entry.id   AF-A0A1X7GRE7-F1
#
_cell.length_a   1.000
_cell.length_b   1.000
_cell.length_c   1.000
_cell.angle_alpha   90.00
_cell.angle_beta   90.00
_cell.angle_gamma   90.00
#
_symmetry.space_group_name_H-M   'P 1'
#
loop_
_entity.id
_entity.type
_entity.pdbx_description
1 polymer ?
#
loop_
_entity_poly.entity_id
_entity_poly.type
_entity_poly.pdbx_seq_one_letter_code
_entity_poly.pdbx_strand_id
1 'polypeptide(L)'
;MTDELNHRPGTLAEAIRRYKSGRQTFSVALGEFLDEFYMDDDTGSRYARVQESPECVGDNVFDAYAGAVGEHLVRRWHLGTPPEWTEEPCRFLRRPWFPPGVQAEKPILLVESPMAFRRRMLFVEAEPLRRARMPHDARWCAYEYLRTGLMPEEDRLDPTPDAA
;
A
#
# COMPACT_ATOMS: atom_id res chain seq x y z
N MET A 1 -12.53 17.70 22.15
CA MET A 1 -11.50 17.88 21.10
C MET A 1 -10.36 16.85 21.22
N THR A 2 -10.61 15.72 21.88
CA THR A 2 -9.64 14.64 22.19
C THR A 2 -9.95 13.34 21.44
N ASP A 3 -11.04 13.30 20.66
CA ASP A 3 -11.56 12.08 20.02
C ASP A 3 -10.92 11.79 18.65
N GLU A 4 -10.52 12.84 17.91
CA GLU A 4 -9.79 12.70 16.64
C GLU A 4 -8.37 12.15 16.81
N LEU A 5 -7.80 12.21 18.02
CA LEU A 5 -6.45 11.70 18.31
C LEU A 5 -6.41 10.19 18.58
N ASN A 6 -7.55 9.57 18.89
CA ASN A 6 -7.63 8.15 19.25
C ASN A 6 -8.17 7.23 18.13
N HIS A 7 -8.72 7.79 17.07
CA HIS A 7 -9.18 7.01 15.93
C HIS A 7 -8.06 6.84 14.91
N ARG A 8 -7.89 5.63 14.35
CA ARG A 8 -6.96 5.34 13.25
C ARG A 8 -7.46 6.03 11.96
N PRO A 9 -6.57 6.47 11.05
CA PRO A 9 -6.98 7.10 9.81
C PRO A 9 -7.84 6.16 8.97
N GLY A 10 -9.04 6.62 8.62
CA GLY A 10 -10.00 5.82 7.85
C GLY A 10 -9.69 5.79 6.36
N THR A 11 -9.02 6.82 5.84
CA THR A 11 -8.69 6.98 4.42
C THR A 11 -7.20 7.22 4.20
N LEU A 12 -6.73 6.94 2.98
CA LEU A 12 -5.35 7.24 2.58
C LEU A 12 -5.07 8.74 2.68
N ALA A 13 -6.01 9.59 2.27
CA ALA A 13 -5.89 11.04 2.36
C ALA A 13 -5.75 11.52 3.81
N GLU A 14 -6.47 10.90 4.76
CA GLU A 14 -6.33 11.18 6.17
C GLU A 14 -4.96 10.78 6.71
N ALA A 15 -4.46 9.59 6.37
CA ALA A 15 -3.12 9.14 6.72
C ALA A 15 -2.04 10.14 6.24
N ILE A 16 -2.13 10.60 4.99
CA ILE A 16 -1.19 11.59 4.45
C ILE A 16 -1.31 12.95 5.15
N ARG A 17 -2.53 13.40 5.50
CA ARG A 17 -2.72 14.64 6.30
C ARG A 17 -2.08 14.54 7.70
N ARG A 18 -2.17 13.37 8.36
CA ARG A 18 -1.54 13.14 9.68
C ARG A 18 -0.02 13.17 9.58
N TYR A 19 0.55 12.59 8.53
CA TYR A 19 1.98 12.69 8.24
C TYR A 19 2.40 14.15 7.97
N LYS A 20 1.71 14.84 7.05
CA LYS A 20 2.02 16.23 6.67
C LYS A 20 1.96 17.21 7.83
N SER A 21 1.03 17.01 8.77
CA SER A 21 0.92 17.83 9.98
C SER A 21 1.98 17.54 11.04
N GLY A 22 2.88 16.58 10.81
CA GLY A 22 3.93 16.18 11.74
C GLY A 22 3.42 15.40 12.95
N ARG A 23 2.14 14.96 12.95
CA ARG A 23 1.55 14.21 14.06
C ARG A 23 2.10 12.78 14.14
N GLN A 24 2.45 12.20 13.00
CA GLN A 24 2.94 10.83 12.85
C GLN A 24 4.02 10.75 11.77
N THR A 25 4.87 9.73 11.85
CA THR A 25 5.76 9.38 10.73
C THR A 25 4.94 8.75 9.60
N PHE A 26 5.48 8.80 8.38
CA PHE A 26 4.80 8.24 7.20
C PHE A 26 4.46 6.75 7.37
N SER A 27 5.40 5.96 7.89
CA SER A 27 5.20 4.52 8.11
C SER A 27 4.12 4.20 9.14
N VAL A 28 3.99 5.00 10.20
CA VAL A 28 2.96 4.84 11.22
C VAL A 28 1.59 5.19 10.63
N ALA A 29 1.46 6.37 10.03
CA ALA A 29 0.19 6.82 9.47
C ALA A 29 -0.33 5.88 8.37
N LEU A 30 0.56 5.44 7.47
CA LEU A 30 0.22 4.47 6.43
C LEU A 30 -0.15 3.11 7.04
N GLY A 31 0.61 2.63 8.03
CA GLY A 31 0.36 1.36 8.69
C GLY A 31 -0.99 1.29 9.40
N GLU A 32 -1.40 2.37 10.06
CA GLU A 32 -2.72 2.45 10.69
C GLU A 32 -3.85 2.46 9.65
N PHE A 33 -3.68 3.17 8.54
CA PHE A 33 -4.65 3.15 7.44
C PHE A 33 -4.79 1.75 6.83
N LEU A 34 -3.66 1.08 6.57
CA LEU A 34 -3.68 -0.28 6.01
C LEU A 34 -4.38 -1.26 6.96
N ASP A 35 -4.17 -1.15 8.27
CA ASP A 35 -4.88 -1.96 9.25
C ASP A 35 -6.40 -1.79 9.18
N GLU A 36 -6.88 -0.55 8.98
CA GLU A 36 -8.32 -0.27 8.84
C GLU A 36 -8.86 -0.73 7.48
N PHE A 37 -8.07 -0.58 6.42
CA PHE A 37 -8.42 -1.07 5.08
C PHE A 37 -8.57 -2.60 5.05
N TYR A 38 -7.68 -3.33 5.75
CA TYR A 38 -7.73 -4.80 5.78
C TYR A 38 -8.86 -5.37 6.64
N MET A 39 -9.26 -4.66 7.69
CA MET A 39 -10.38 -5.08 8.56
C MET A 39 -11.76 -4.78 7.98
N ASP A 40 -11.83 -4.00 6.90
CA ASP A 40 -13.08 -3.67 6.24
C ASP A 40 -13.44 -4.76 5.25
N ASP A 41 -14.54 -5.48 5.43
CA ASP A 41 -14.93 -6.59 4.53
C ASP A 41 -15.77 -6.14 3.34
N ASP A 42 -16.23 -4.88 3.30
CA ASP A 42 -17.06 -4.37 2.21
C ASP A 42 -16.22 -3.74 1.10
N THR A 43 -16.37 -4.25 -0.13
CA THR A 43 -15.64 -3.76 -1.32
C THR A 43 -15.90 -2.27 -1.59
N GLY A 44 -17.14 -1.82 -1.44
CA GLY A 44 -17.51 -0.42 -1.66
C GLY A 44 -16.87 0.53 -0.65
N SER A 45 -16.91 0.13 0.62
CA SER A 45 -16.27 0.84 1.74
C SER A 45 -14.75 0.86 1.59
N ARG A 46 -14.11 -0.28 1.28
CA ARG A 46 -12.67 -0.33 0.95
C ARG A 46 -12.30 0.64 -0.17
N TYR A 47 -13.08 0.68 -1.25
CA TYR A 47 -12.85 1.61 -2.34
C TYR A 47 -12.96 3.07 -1.88
N ALA A 48 -13.99 3.41 -1.10
CA ALA A 48 -14.19 4.76 -0.58
C ALA A 48 -12.99 5.29 0.23
N ARG A 49 -12.26 4.40 0.93
CA ARG A 49 -11.06 4.75 1.70
C ARG A 49 -9.87 5.24 0.85
N VAL A 50 -9.87 4.98 -0.45
CA VAL A 50 -8.84 5.43 -1.39
C VAL A 50 -9.35 6.44 -2.42
N GLN A 51 -10.64 6.77 -2.42
CA GLN A 51 -11.22 7.69 -3.41
C GLN A 51 -10.74 9.13 -3.25
N GLU A 52 -10.63 9.62 -2.01
CA GLU A 52 -10.17 10.99 -1.74
C GLU A 52 -8.70 11.16 -2.14
N SER A 53 -8.41 12.18 -2.96
CA SER A 53 -7.04 12.51 -3.36
C SER A 53 -6.25 13.03 -2.14
N PRO A 54 -5.14 12.38 -1.76
CA PRO A 54 -4.27 12.90 -0.71
C PRO A 54 -3.57 14.19 -1.17
N GLU A 55 -3.32 15.14 -0.27
CA GLU A 55 -2.48 16.29 -0.62
C GLU A 55 -1.05 15.85 -0.98
N CYS A 56 -0.41 16.49 -1.97
CA CYS A 56 1.04 16.27 -2.17
C CYS A 56 1.80 16.90 -0.98
N VAL A 57 2.75 16.17 -0.40
CA VAL A 57 3.52 16.55 0.80
C VAL A 57 4.83 17.26 0.47
N GLY A 58 5.20 17.32 -0.81
CA GLY A 58 6.40 18.00 -1.30
C GLY A 58 7.66 17.14 -1.26
N ASP A 59 7.54 15.89 -0.80
CA ASP A 59 8.56 14.85 -0.98
C ASP A 59 8.13 13.95 -2.13
N ASN A 60 8.86 14.03 -3.25
CA ASN A 60 8.53 13.30 -4.47
C ASN A 60 8.43 11.78 -4.26
N VAL A 61 9.21 11.20 -3.33
CA VAL A 61 9.17 9.76 -3.07
C VAL A 61 7.87 9.43 -2.36
N PHE A 62 7.48 10.18 -1.33
CA PHE A 62 6.22 9.93 -0.62
C PHE A 62 5.00 10.25 -1.48
N ASP A 63 5.06 11.28 -2.30
CA ASP A 63 3.98 11.63 -3.22
C ASP A 63 3.76 10.54 -4.27
N ALA A 64 4.84 9.98 -4.82
CA ALA A 64 4.76 8.82 -5.70
C ALA A 64 4.30 7.56 -4.99
N TYR A 65 4.76 7.35 -3.75
CA TYR A 65 4.37 6.20 -2.94
C TYR A 65 2.86 6.22 -2.64
N ALA A 66 2.28 7.37 -2.34
CA ALA A 66 0.84 7.52 -2.15
C ALA A 66 0.04 7.13 -3.41
N GLY A 67 0.49 7.54 -4.59
CA GLY A 67 -0.11 7.12 -5.86
C GLY A 67 0.00 5.61 -6.12
N ALA A 68 1.16 5.04 -5.80
CA ALA A 68 1.38 3.59 -5.92
C ALA A 68 0.49 2.79 -4.96
N VAL A 69 0.31 3.25 -3.71
CA VAL A 69 -0.59 2.64 -2.72
C VAL A 69 -2.03 2.66 -3.22
N GLY A 70 -2.53 3.83 -3.63
CA GLY A 70 -3.92 3.98 -4.11
C GLY A 70 -4.23 3.03 -5.27
N GLU A 71 -3.36 2.99 -6.28
CA GLU A 71 -3.54 2.06 -7.41
C GLU A 71 -3.37 0.60 -6.99
N HIS A 72 -2.36 0.28 -6.17
CA HIS A 72 -2.07 -1.10 -5.80
C HIS A 72 -3.20 -1.73 -5.01
N LEU A 73 -3.78 -1.02 -4.04
CA LEU A 73 -4.89 -1.51 -3.24
C LEU A 73 -6.13 -1.79 -4.11
N VAL A 74 -6.49 -0.88 -5.01
CA VAL A 74 -7.65 -1.07 -5.90
C VAL A 74 -7.45 -2.27 -6.81
N ARG A 75 -6.27 -2.42 -7.41
CA ARG A 75 -5.99 -3.55 -8.31
C ARG A 75 -5.88 -4.87 -7.58
N ARG A 76 -5.24 -4.89 -6.41
CA ARG A 76 -4.99 -6.13 -5.67
C ARG A 76 -6.27 -6.74 -5.11
N TRP A 77 -7.19 -5.91 -4.61
CA TRP A 77 -8.47 -6.36 -4.05
C TRP A 77 -9.64 -6.27 -5.04
N HIS A 78 -9.38 -6.05 -6.34
CA HIS A 78 -10.40 -5.97 -7.39
C HIS A 78 -11.51 -4.95 -7.10
N LEU A 79 -11.15 -3.79 -6.54
CA LEU A 79 -12.11 -2.76 -6.10
C LEU A 79 -12.64 -1.88 -7.24
N GLY A 80 -12.35 -2.23 -8.50
CA GLY A 80 -12.71 -1.45 -9.69
C GLY A 80 -11.53 -0.71 -10.33
N THR A 81 -11.78 0.51 -10.80
CA THR A 81 -10.78 1.34 -11.49
C THR A 81 -10.03 2.22 -10.48
N PRO A 82 -8.68 2.28 -10.52
CA PRO A 82 -7.92 3.21 -9.68
C PRO A 82 -8.41 4.66 -9.84
N PRO A 83 -8.52 5.44 -8.75
CA PRO A 83 -8.91 6.84 -8.82
C PRO A 83 -7.99 7.66 -9.73
N GLU A 84 -8.53 8.62 -10.46
CA GLU A 84 -7.78 9.45 -11.42
C GLU A 84 -6.59 10.18 -10.78
N TRP A 85 -6.71 10.56 -9.51
CA TRP A 85 -5.65 11.25 -8.77
C TRP A 85 -4.36 10.41 -8.67
N THR A 86 -4.46 9.07 -8.76
CA THR A 86 -3.30 8.19 -8.75
C THR A 86 -2.40 8.39 -9.97
N GLU A 87 -2.96 8.90 -11.08
CA GLU A 87 -2.25 9.20 -12.33
C GLU A 87 -1.76 10.66 -12.42
N GLU A 88 -1.97 11.47 -11.38
CA GLU A 88 -1.47 12.85 -11.36
C GLU A 88 0.06 12.91 -11.49
N PRO A 89 0.63 13.92 -12.17
CA PRO A 89 2.07 14.03 -12.36
C PRO A 89 2.89 14.06 -11.06
N CYS A 90 2.35 14.57 -9.93
CA CYS A 90 3.05 14.55 -8.63
C CYS A 90 3.26 13.12 -8.10
N ARG A 91 2.56 12.12 -8.64
CA ARG A 91 2.62 10.70 -8.24
C ARG A 91 3.70 9.90 -8.98
N PHE A 92 4.52 10.52 -9.83
CA PHE A 92 5.53 9.80 -10.60
C PHE A 92 6.93 10.36 -10.34
N LEU A 93 7.86 9.48 -9.98
CA LEU A 93 9.27 9.82 -9.93
C LEU A 93 9.87 9.86 -11.33
N ARG A 94 10.86 10.74 -11.50
CA ARG A 94 11.66 10.83 -12.74
C ARG A 94 12.90 9.92 -12.72
N ARG A 95 13.23 9.37 -11.55
CA ARG A 95 14.41 8.52 -11.34
C ARG A 95 14.04 7.32 -10.47
N PRO A 96 14.71 6.15 -10.66
CA PRO A 96 14.57 5.01 -9.78
C PRO A 96 14.79 5.38 -8.32
N TRP A 97 13.90 4.93 -7.45
CA TRP A 97 14.08 4.94 -6.01
C TRP A 97 14.05 3.51 -5.48
N PHE A 98 14.96 3.24 -4.54
CA PHE A 98 15.07 1.98 -3.83
C PHE A 98 15.12 2.30 -2.32
N PRO A 99 14.58 1.42 -1.46
CA PRO A 99 14.75 1.53 -0.02
C PRO A 99 16.24 1.66 0.39
N PRO A 100 16.56 2.40 1.47
CA PRO A 100 17.92 2.42 1.99
C PRO A 100 18.40 1.02 2.38
N GLY A 101 19.69 0.72 2.14
CA GLY A 101 20.32 -0.54 2.58
C GLY A 101 20.18 -1.74 1.63
N VAL A 102 19.46 -1.62 0.51
CA VAL A 102 19.12 -2.76 -0.38
C VAL A 102 20.00 -2.87 -1.64
N GLN A 103 21.31 -2.59 -1.53
CA GLN A 103 22.16 -2.50 -2.74
C GLN A 103 22.29 -3.84 -3.47
N ALA A 104 22.37 -4.95 -2.74
CA ALA A 104 22.52 -6.30 -3.33
C ALA A 104 21.20 -6.80 -3.94
N GLU A 105 20.07 -6.31 -3.44
CA GLU A 105 18.72 -6.75 -3.77
C GLU A 105 18.12 -5.98 -4.93
N LYS A 106 18.74 -4.88 -5.41
CA LYS A 106 18.21 -4.10 -6.54
C LYS A 106 17.77 -4.93 -7.75
N PRO A 107 18.53 -5.96 -8.21
CA PRO A 107 18.09 -6.79 -9.32
C PRO A 107 16.77 -7.53 -9.01
N ILE A 108 16.60 -8.00 -7.78
CA ILE A 108 15.39 -8.67 -7.31
C ILE A 108 14.24 -7.67 -7.26
N LEU A 109 14.44 -6.50 -6.65
CA LEU A 109 13.43 -5.45 -6.53
C LEU A 109 12.92 -4.98 -7.89
N LEU A 110 13.79 -4.86 -8.90
CA LEU A 110 13.37 -4.54 -10.28
C LEU A 110 12.34 -5.54 -10.82
N VAL A 111 12.55 -6.83 -10.55
CA VAL A 111 11.74 -7.95 -11.07
C VAL A 111 10.47 -8.17 -10.25
N GLU A 112 10.51 -7.99 -8.94
CA GLU A 112 9.38 -8.35 -8.08
C GLU A 112 8.43 -7.19 -7.76
N SER A 113 8.89 -5.94 -7.86
CA SER A 113 8.07 -4.75 -7.55
C SER A 113 6.69 -4.81 -8.20
N PRO A 114 5.60 -4.60 -7.46
CA PRO A 114 4.27 -4.58 -8.07
C PRO A 114 4.16 -3.49 -9.13
N MET A 115 3.33 -3.73 -10.14
CA MET A 115 3.17 -2.85 -11.31
C MET A 115 2.95 -1.37 -10.93
N ALA A 116 2.04 -1.12 -9.97
CA ALA A 116 1.70 0.22 -9.48
C ALA A 116 2.90 0.98 -8.89
N PHE A 117 3.85 0.28 -8.28
CA PHE A 117 5.10 0.86 -7.77
C PHE A 117 6.13 1.00 -8.89
N ARG A 118 6.31 -0.05 -9.69
CA ARG A 118 7.29 -0.08 -10.79
C ARG A 118 7.08 1.05 -11.80
N ARG A 119 5.84 1.31 -12.23
CA ARG A 119 5.52 2.40 -13.18
C ARG A 119 5.82 3.79 -12.64
N ARG A 120 5.94 3.93 -11.32
CA ARG A 120 6.30 5.17 -10.60
C ARG A 120 7.78 5.20 -10.21
N MET A 121 8.59 4.29 -10.74
CA MET A 121 10.02 4.14 -10.45
C MET A 121 10.32 3.85 -8.98
N LEU A 122 9.35 3.28 -8.26
CA LEU A 122 9.52 2.78 -6.90
C LEU A 122 9.81 1.29 -6.98
N PHE A 123 11.02 0.90 -6.55
CA PHE A 123 11.46 -0.48 -6.59
C PHE A 123 11.51 -1.06 -5.17
N VAL A 124 10.49 -1.83 -4.84
CA VAL A 124 10.16 -2.36 -3.52
C VAL A 124 9.96 -3.88 -3.58
N GLU A 125 9.82 -4.51 -2.41
CA GLU A 125 9.57 -5.95 -2.34
C GLU A 125 8.23 -6.34 -2.99
N ALA A 126 8.03 -7.63 -3.24
CA ALA A 126 6.82 -8.17 -3.87
C ALA A 126 5.52 -7.81 -3.12
N GLU A 127 5.60 -7.64 -1.80
CA GLU A 127 4.49 -7.34 -0.90
C GLU A 127 4.75 -6.08 -0.04
N PRO A 128 4.81 -4.88 -0.65
CA PRO A 128 5.33 -3.69 0.02
C PRO A 128 4.38 -3.10 1.08
N LEU A 129 3.11 -3.53 1.11
CA LEU A 129 2.08 -3.07 2.04
C LEU A 129 1.76 -4.10 3.12
N ARG A 130 2.63 -5.10 3.30
CA ARG A 130 2.46 -6.16 4.29
C ARG A 130 2.22 -5.60 5.69
N ARG A 131 1.19 -6.12 6.36
CA ARG A 131 0.84 -5.83 7.76
C ARG A 131 0.39 -7.10 8.46
N ALA A 132 0.38 -7.08 9.79
CA ALA A 132 -0.12 -8.19 10.59
C ALA A 132 -1.62 -8.49 10.35
N ARG A 133 -2.40 -7.49 9.92
CA ARG A 133 -3.83 -7.62 9.59
C ARG A 133 -4.09 -7.93 8.12
N MET A 134 -3.06 -8.05 7.28
CA MET A 134 -3.25 -8.35 5.87
C MET A 134 -3.79 -9.77 5.70
N PRO A 135 -4.86 -9.99 4.93
CA PRO A 135 -5.37 -11.33 4.68
C PRO A 135 -4.31 -12.21 4.01
N HIS A 136 -4.23 -13.47 4.45
CA HIS A 136 -3.29 -14.44 3.89
C HIS A 136 -3.94 -15.20 2.72
N ASP A 137 -4.06 -14.51 1.59
CA ASP A 137 -4.52 -15.12 0.34
C ASP A 137 -3.42 -15.99 -0.31
N ALA A 138 -3.78 -16.73 -1.37
CA ALA A 138 -2.82 -17.56 -2.11
C ALA A 138 -1.61 -16.76 -2.63
N ARG A 139 -1.81 -15.47 -2.96
CA ARG A 139 -0.74 -14.59 -3.43
C ARG A 139 0.24 -14.25 -2.31
N TRP A 140 -0.26 -13.94 -1.12
CA TRP A 140 0.54 -13.72 0.08
C TRP A 140 1.38 -14.96 0.40
N CYS A 141 0.77 -16.15 0.38
CA CYS A 141 1.50 -17.41 0.62
C CYS A 141 2.61 -17.64 -0.41
N ALA A 142 2.33 -17.42 -1.69
CA ALA A 142 3.33 -17.56 -2.75
C ALA A 142 4.51 -16.60 -2.55
N TYR A 143 4.25 -15.34 -2.20
CA TYR A 143 5.32 -14.38 -1.92
C TYR A 143 6.07 -14.70 -0.63
N GLU A 144 5.40 -15.22 0.40
CA GLU A 144 6.07 -15.63 1.63
C GLU A 144 6.97 -16.84 1.41
N TYR A 145 6.55 -17.79 0.58
CA TYR A 145 7.39 -18.91 0.15
C TYR A 145 8.62 -18.43 -0.62
N LEU A 146 8.45 -17.52 -1.60
CA LEU A 146 9.57 -16.97 -2.36
C LEU A 146 10.57 -16.22 -1.47
N ARG A 147 10.07 -15.53 -0.43
CA ARG A 147 10.89 -14.75 0.51
C ARG A 147 11.63 -15.60 1.54
N THR A 148 10.97 -16.62 2.09
CA THR A 148 11.48 -17.37 3.24
C THR A 148 11.95 -18.79 2.90
N GLY A 149 11.53 -19.33 1.76
CA GLY A 149 11.66 -20.74 1.43
C GLY A 149 10.73 -21.67 2.23
N LEU A 150 9.84 -21.10 3.06
CA LEU A 150 8.90 -21.85 3.91
C LEU A 150 7.48 -21.70 3.37
N MET A 151 6.81 -22.83 3.14
CA MET A 151 5.39 -22.82 2.82
C MET A 151 4.61 -22.51 4.12
N PRO A 152 3.81 -21.44 4.17
CA PRO A 152 2.93 -21.19 5.30
C PRO A 152 1.91 -22.33 5.45
N GLU A 153 1.55 -22.69 6.68
CA GLU A 153 0.54 -23.72 6.94
C GLU A 153 -0.81 -23.35 6.29
N GLU A 154 -1.42 -24.30 5.58
CA GLU A 154 -2.66 -24.11 4.79
C GLU A 154 -3.86 -23.64 5.64
N ASP A 155 -3.87 -23.97 6.93
CA ASP A 155 -4.92 -23.58 7.89
C ASP A 155 -5.01 -22.06 8.15
N ARG A 156 -4.10 -21.27 7.58
CA ARG A 156 -4.09 -19.79 7.67
C ARG A 156 -4.63 -19.09 6.43
N LEU A 157 -5.13 -19.81 5.42
CA LEU A 157 -5.63 -19.17 4.20
C LEU A 157 -6.98 -18.49 4.46
N ASP A 158 -7.03 -17.17 4.29
CA ASP A 158 -8.31 -16.47 4.25
C ASP A 158 -8.99 -16.75 2.90
N PRO A 159 -10.33 -16.91 2.85
CA PRO A 159 -11.04 -17.06 1.60
C PRO A 159 -10.72 -15.85 0.72
N THR A 160 -10.21 -16.11 -0.49
CA THR A 160 -10.00 -15.04 -1.48
C THR A 160 -11.34 -14.34 -1.69
N PRO A 161 -11.43 -13.00 -1.60
CA PRO A 161 -12.66 -12.33 -1.96
C PRO A 161 -12.99 -12.72 -3.40
N ASP A 162 -14.13 -13.38 -3.57
CA ASP A 162 -14.54 -13.98 -4.83
C ASP A 162 -14.36 -12.96 -5.96
N ALA A 163 -13.68 -13.39 -7.02
CA ALA A 163 -13.64 -12.68 -8.28
C ALA A 163 -15.04 -12.78 -8.91
N ALA A 164 -15.94 -11.90 -8.50
CA ALA A 164 -17.21 -11.65 -9.15
C ALA A 164 -17.03 -10.67 -10.34
#